data_AF-A0AA39SKF2-F1
#
_entry.id   AF-A0AA39SKF2-F1
#
_cell.length_a   1.000
_cell.length_b   1.000
_cell.length_c   1.000
_cell.angle_alpha   90.00
_cell.angle_beta   90.00
_cell.angle_gamma   90.00
#
_symmetry.space_group_name_H-M   'P 1'
#
loop_
_entity.id
_entity.type
_entity.pdbx_description
1 polymer ?
#
loop_
_entity_poly.entity_id
_entity_poly.type
_entity_poly.pdbx_seq_one_letter_code
_entity_poly.pdbx_strand_id
1 'polypeptide(L)'
;MENYESEMAYPISSPGVQKNEDCECLNSLAKNGLGLVNPEKVFTFYNELHSYLASAGIDGVKVDVQNILQTLGAGHGGRVKLTRKYHQALEASIVRNFRNNGIISCMSHNTDGLYSAKRTAFIRASDDFWPRDAASHTIHIASVAYNTVFLDEFMQPDWDMFHRQSLHPMAEYHGAARAVGGCAIYVR
;
A
#
# COMPACT_ATOMS: atom_id res chain seq x y z
N MET A 1 -19.65 5.77 13.09
CA MET A 1 -19.30 4.33 12.97
C MET A 1 -20.50 3.49 12.54
N GLU A 2 -21.73 3.84 12.92
CA GLU A 2 -22.94 3.07 12.53
C GLU A 2 -23.19 3.02 11.01
N ASN A 3 -23.01 4.13 10.28
CA ASN A 3 -23.30 4.18 8.84
C ASN A 3 -22.60 3.10 8.01
N TYR A 4 -21.38 2.72 8.39
CA TYR A 4 -20.57 1.74 7.68
C TYR A 4 -20.47 0.39 8.39
N GLU A 5 -21.17 0.22 9.52
CA GLU A 5 -21.10 -0.98 10.37
C GLU A 5 -19.64 -1.39 10.63
N SER A 6 -18.82 -0.41 11.01
CA SER A 6 -17.42 -0.67 11.33
C SER A 6 -17.30 -1.34 12.69
N GLU A 7 -16.51 -2.40 12.76
CA GLU A 7 -16.27 -3.16 13.99
C GLU A 7 -14.78 -3.21 14.32
N MET A 8 -14.46 -3.33 15.61
CA MET A 8 -13.09 -3.58 16.04
C MET A 8 -12.75 -5.05 15.78
N ALA A 9 -11.70 -5.29 14.99
CA ALA A 9 -11.17 -6.60 14.68
C ALA A 9 -9.76 -6.75 15.26
N TYR A 10 -9.46 -7.94 15.78
CA TYR A 10 -8.21 -8.25 16.45
C TYR A 10 -7.52 -9.37 15.68
N PRO A 11 -6.40 -9.09 14.99
CA PRO A 11 -5.68 -10.12 14.25
C PRO A 11 -5.09 -11.15 15.22
N ILE A 12 -5.19 -12.43 14.87
CA ILE A 12 -4.66 -13.53 15.65
C ILE A 12 -3.51 -14.15 14.86
N SER A 13 -2.29 -14.05 15.40
CA SER A 13 -1.12 -14.69 14.79
C SER A 13 -1.13 -16.20 15.04
N SER A 14 -0.77 -16.98 14.02
CA SER A 14 -0.65 -18.44 14.17
C SER A 14 0.70 -18.80 14.81
N PRO A 15 0.82 -19.96 15.49
CA PRO A 15 2.10 -20.40 16.04
C PRO A 15 3.22 -20.50 15.00
N GLY A 16 2.88 -20.82 13.74
CA GLY A 16 3.85 -20.86 12.64
C GLY A 16 4.37 -19.48 12.25
N VAL A 17 3.50 -18.46 12.22
CA VAL A 17 3.89 -17.07 11.97
C VAL A 17 4.78 -16.56 13.11
N GLN A 18 4.35 -16.75 14.37
CA GLN A 18 5.13 -16.35 15.55
C GLN A 18 6.52 -17.00 15.61
N LYS A 19 6.64 -18.26 15.17
CA LYS A 19 7.93 -18.95 15.12
C LYS A 19 8.85 -18.44 14.01
N ASN A 20 8.28 -18.03 12.88
CA ASN A 20 9.06 -17.52 11.75
C ASN A 20 9.53 -16.09 11.98
N GLU A 21 8.67 -15.23 12.50
CA GLU A 21 8.97 -13.83 12.77
C GLU A 21 8.09 -13.31 13.90
N ASP A 22 8.72 -12.84 14.97
CA ASP A 22 8.03 -12.09 16.01
C ASP A 22 7.92 -10.62 15.58
N CYS A 23 6.75 -10.27 15.04
CA CYS A 23 6.49 -8.95 14.49
C CYS A 23 5.85 -8.04 15.56
N GLU A 24 6.63 -7.08 16.08
CA GLU A 24 6.13 -6.10 17.05
C GLU A 24 4.92 -5.30 16.55
N CYS A 25 4.90 -4.97 15.25
CA CYS A 25 3.77 -4.30 14.62
C CYS A 25 2.51 -5.16 14.73
N LEU A 26 2.58 -6.45 14.37
CA LEU A 26 1.43 -7.35 14.47
C LEU A 26 0.97 -7.55 15.92
N ASN A 27 1.91 -7.64 16.86
CA ASN A 27 1.61 -7.75 18.29
C ASN A 27 0.88 -6.49 18.82
N SER A 28 1.31 -5.31 18.38
CA SER A 28 0.63 -4.04 18.69
C SER A 28 -0.80 -4.01 18.14
N LEU A 29 -1.00 -4.46 16.90
CA LEU A 29 -2.32 -4.53 16.27
C LEU A 29 -3.23 -5.57 16.94
N ALA A 30 -2.69 -6.71 17.34
CA ALA A 30 -3.43 -7.73 18.10
C ALA A 30 -3.86 -7.22 19.48
N LYS A 31 -3.06 -6.35 20.11
CA LYS A 31 -3.36 -5.76 21.42
C LYS A 31 -4.36 -4.61 21.33
N ASN A 32 -4.20 -3.72 20.35
CA ASN A 32 -4.99 -2.48 20.25
C ASN A 32 -6.24 -2.65 19.36
N GLY A 33 -6.24 -3.63 18.47
CA GLY A 33 -7.30 -3.85 17.48
C GLY A 33 -7.23 -2.86 16.32
N LEU A 34 -8.04 -3.16 15.30
CA LEU A 34 -8.14 -2.42 14.04
C LEU A 34 -9.61 -2.15 13.75
N GLY A 35 -9.95 -0.98 13.23
CA GLY A 35 -11.28 -0.75 12.68
C GLY A 35 -11.43 -1.43 11.32
N LEU A 36 -12.35 -2.39 11.21
CA LEU A 36 -12.72 -3.03 9.95
C LEU A 36 -14.11 -2.55 9.53
N VAL A 37 -14.20 -1.93 8.35
CA VAL A 37 -15.49 -1.55 7.76
C VAL A 37 -16.21 -2.81 7.28
N ASN A 38 -17.54 -2.88 7.42
CA ASN A 38 -18.29 -4.02 6.87
C ASN A 38 -17.94 -4.21 5.38
N PRO A 39 -17.48 -5.40 4.95
CA PRO A 39 -17.09 -5.65 3.57
C PRO A 39 -18.19 -5.38 2.53
N GLU A 40 -19.47 -5.36 2.92
CA GLU A 40 -20.58 -5.00 2.03
C GLU A 40 -20.76 -3.48 1.88
N LYS A 41 -20.25 -2.69 2.83
CA LYS A 41 -20.39 -1.22 2.86
C LYS A 41 -19.09 -0.47 2.54
N VAL A 42 -17.98 -1.20 2.37
CA VAL A 42 -16.65 -0.61 2.15
C VAL A 42 -16.57 0.26 0.90
N PHE A 43 -17.33 -0.05 -0.16
CA PHE A 43 -17.43 0.83 -1.33
C PHE A 43 -18.04 2.19 -0.99
N THR A 44 -19.12 2.21 -0.21
CA THR A 44 -19.77 3.45 0.21
C THR A 44 -18.80 4.30 1.02
N PHE A 45 -18.09 3.68 1.98
CA PHE A 45 -17.05 4.33 2.77
C PHE A 45 -15.96 4.97 1.89
N TYR A 46 -15.34 4.20 0.99
CA TYR A 46 -14.31 4.74 0.11
C TYR A 46 -14.85 5.79 -0.84
N ASN A 47 -16.04 5.58 -1.39
CA ASN A 47 -16.63 6.52 -2.34
C ASN A 47 -16.94 7.86 -1.69
N GLU A 48 -17.50 7.89 -0.49
CA GLU A 48 -17.78 9.13 0.22
C GLU A 48 -16.48 9.88 0.58
N LEU A 49 -15.47 9.15 1.08
CA LEU A 49 -14.15 9.72 1.35
C LEU A 49 -13.53 10.32 0.09
N HIS A 50 -13.44 9.56 -1.00
CA HIS A 50 -12.83 10.03 -2.24
C HIS A 50 -13.65 11.10 -2.94
N SER A 51 -14.99 11.09 -2.84
CA SER A 51 -15.84 12.18 -3.35
C SER A 51 -15.54 13.49 -2.61
N TYR A 52 -15.34 13.44 -1.30
CA TYR A 52 -14.95 14.60 -0.51
C TYR A 52 -13.55 15.10 -0.88
N LEU A 53 -12.57 14.22 -1.03
CA LEU A 53 -11.22 14.63 -1.44
C LEU A 53 -11.24 15.27 -2.83
N ALA A 54 -11.96 14.66 -3.79
CA ALA A 54 -12.12 15.20 -5.13
C ALA A 54 -12.83 16.57 -5.14
N SER A 55 -13.86 16.77 -4.31
CA SER A 55 -14.53 18.07 -4.20
C SER A 55 -13.65 19.16 -3.58
N ALA A 56 -12.65 18.76 -2.78
CA ALA A 56 -11.60 19.63 -2.27
C ALA A 56 -10.45 19.89 -3.28
N GLY A 57 -10.53 19.35 -4.49
CA GLY A 57 -9.54 19.55 -5.55
C GLY A 57 -8.34 18.61 -5.49
N ILE A 58 -8.43 17.48 -4.78
CA ILE A 58 -7.39 16.44 -4.75
C ILE A 58 -7.53 15.54 -5.98
N ASP A 59 -6.42 15.26 -6.66
CA ASP A 59 -6.39 14.48 -7.91
C ASP A 59 -6.17 12.98 -7.72
N GLY A 60 -5.83 12.54 -6.51
CA GLY A 60 -5.56 11.14 -6.21
C GLY A 60 -5.11 10.88 -4.77
N VAL A 61 -4.85 9.61 -4.45
CA VAL A 61 -4.51 9.16 -3.10
C VAL A 61 -3.35 8.15 -3.08
N LYS A 62 -2.53 8.19 -2.04
CA LYS A 62 -1.65 7.06 -1.67
C LYS A 62 -2.36 6.24 -0.60
N VAL A 63 -2.55 4.94 -0.86
CA VAL A 63 -3.23 4.04 0.08
C VAL A 63 -2.21 3.09 0.69
N ASP A 64 -2.03 3.21 2.00
CA ASP A 64 -1.03 2.47 2.75
C ASP A 64 -1.63 1.32 3.57
N VAL A 65 -0.77 0.44 4.09
CA VAL A 65 -1.12 -0.65 5.02
C VAL A 65 -2.14 -1.64 4.43
N GLN A 66 -2.18 -1.83 3.11
CA GLN A 66 -3.20 -2.67 2.46
C GLN A 66 -3.07 -4.17 2.78
N ASN A 67 -1.85 -4.65 3.01
CA ASN A 67 -1.58 -6.04 3.40
C ASN A 67 -2.25 -6.46 4.71
N ILE A 68 -2.69 -5.52 5.55
CA ILE A 68 -3.29 -5.84 6.85
C ILE A 68 -4.53 -6.73 6.74
N LEU A 69 -5.27 -6.64 5.63
CA LEU A 69 -6.46 -7.43 5.38
C LEU A 69 -6.21 -8.94 5.43
N GLN A 70 -4.98 -9.39 5.17
CA GLN A 70 -4.62 -10.81 5.28
C GLN A 70 -4.78 -11.35 6.70
N THR A 71 -4.61 -10.49 7.70
CA THR A 71 -4.70 -10.84 9.12
C THR A 71 -6.15 -10.86 9.65
N LEU A 72 -7.10 -10.36 8.85
CA LEU A 72 -8.50 -10.14 9.23
C LEU A 72 -9.50 -11.02 8.49
N GLY A 73 -9.04 -12.05 7.80
CA GLY A 73 -9.91 -12.91 6.99
C GLY A 73 -10.89 -13.79 7.79
N ALA A 74 -10.67 -13.97 9.10
CA ALA A 74 -11.54 -14.77 9.96
C ALA A 74 -12.96 -14.16 10.04
N GLY A 75 -14.00 -14.98 9.92
CA GLY A 75 -15.39 -14.49 9.91
C GLY A 75 -15.87 -13.87 8.58
N HIS A 76 -14.97 -13.52 7.67
CA HIS A 76 -15.30 -12.85 6.39
C HIS A 76 -15.13 -13.73 5.15
N GLY A 77 -15.09 -15.05 5.33
CA GLY A 77 -14.90 -16.03 4.25
C GLY A 77 -13.45 -16.18 3.79
N GLY A 78 -12.49 -15.79 4.65
CA GLY A 78 -11.05 -15.95 4.42
C GLY A 78 -10.39 -14.73 3.81
N ARG A 79 -9.05 -14.66 3.94
CA ARG A 79 -8.22 -13.53 3.49
C ARG A 79 -8.45 -13.18 2.02
N VAL A 80 -8.53 -14.18 1.14
CA VAL A 80 -8.71 -13.98 -0.30
C VAL A 80 -10.01 -13.25 -0.62
N LYS A 81 -11.12 -13.68 0.00
CA LYS A 81 -12.46 -13.10 -0.25
C LYS A 81 -12.54 -11.68 0.29
N LEU A 82 -12.00 -11.44 1.48
CA LEU A 82 -11.97 -10.13 2.11
C LEU A 82 -11.12 -9.14 1.30
N THR A 83 -9.87 -9.49 1.00
CA THR A 83 -8.95 -8.66 0.21
C THR A 83 -9.55 -8.31 -1.14
N ARG A 84 -10.16 -9.28 -1.84
CA ARG A 84 -10.80 -9.02 -3.13
C ARG A 84 -11.92 -7.99 -3.05
N LYS A 85 -12.79 -8.05 -2.04
CA LYS A 85 -13.88 -7.08 -1.85
C LYS A 85 -13.33 -5.68 -1.62
N TYR A 86 -12.35 -5.56 -0.74
CA TYR A 86 -11.72 -4.28 -0.41
C TYR A 86 -11.01 -3.66 -1.63
N HIS A 87 -10.21 -4.44 -2.37
CA HIS A 87 -9.55 -3.94 -3.59
C HIS A 87 -10.55 -3.53 -4.67
N GLN A 88 -11.59 -4.32 -4.92
CA GLN A 88 -12.60 -3.97 -5.93
C GLN A 88 -13.36 -2.70 -5.56
N ALA A 89 -13.72 -2.54 -4.28
CA ALA A 89 -14.37 -1.34 -3.78
C ALA A 89 -13.44 -0.11 -3.86
N LEU A 90 -12.17 -0.28 -3.49
CA LEU A 90 -11.15 0.75 -3.60
C LEU A 90 -11.02 1.22 -5.05
N GLU A 91 -10.72 0.33 -5.98
CA GLU A 91 -10.57 0.68 -7.40
C GLU A 91 -11.84 1.29 -7.99
N ALA A 92 -13.03 0.78 -7.64
CA ALA A 92 -14.28 1.37 -8.10
C ALA A 92 -14.47 2.81 -7.62
N SER A 93 -14.08 3.10 -6.36
CA SER A 93 -14.14 4.46 -5.83
C SER A 93 -13.10 5.39 -6.47
N ILE A 94 -11.90 4.89 -6.79
CA ILE A 94 -10.85 5.67 -7.47
C ILE A 94 -11.32 6.07 -8.86
N VAL A 95 -11.80 5.10 -9.65
CA VAL A 95 -12.29 5.33 -11.02
C VAL A 95 -13.45 6.33 -11.05
N ARG A 96 -14.29 6.32 -10.01
CA ARG A 96 -15.44 7.22 -9.92
C ARG A 96 -15.06 8.67 -9.61
N ASN A 97 -13.99 8.89 -8.83
CA ASN A 97 -13.71 10.20 -8.25
C ASN A 97 -12.45 10.87 -8.82
N PHE A 98 -11.48 10.11 -9.32
CA PHE A 98 -10.19 10.62 -9.81
C PHE A 98 -10.03 10.33 -11.30
N ARG A 99 -10.07 11.37 -12.14
CA ARG A 99 -10.09 11.26 -13.61
C ARG A 99 -8.94 10.46 -14.21
N ASN A 100 -7.75 10.56 -13.61
CA ASN A 100 -6.53 9.94 -14.11
C ASN A 100 -6.16 8.65 -13.35
N ASN A 101 -7.12 8.02 -12.66
CA ASN A 101 -6.85 6.85 -11.83
C ASN A 101 -5.73 7.12 -10.81
N GLY A 102 -5.81 8.28 -10.15
CA GLY A 102 -4.79 8.77 -9.22
C GLY A 102 -4.73 7.92 -7.96
N ILE A 103 -4.04 6.79 -8.02
CA ILE A 103 -3.77 5.93 -6.86
C ILE A 103 -2.32 5.44 -6.87
N ILE A 104 -1.68 5.49 -5.70
CA ILE A 104 -0.42 4.80 -5.41
C ILE A 104 -0.70 3.74 -4.32
N SER A 105 -0.48 2.48 -4.67
CA SER A 105 -0.67 1.35 -3.76
C SER A 105 0.59 1.09 -2.93
N CYS A 106 0.49 1.16 -1.61
CA CYS A 106 1.62 1.01 -0.68
C CYS A 106 1.36 -0.11 0.33
N MET A 107 2.43 -0.76 0.80
CA MET A 107 2.39 -1.97 1.65
C MET A 107 1.39 -3.00 1.12
N SER A 108 1.49 -3.33 -0.18
CA SER A 108 0.47 -4.06 -0.94
C SER A 108 0.99 -5.29 -1.70
N HIS A 109 2.22 -5.74 -1.42
CA HIS A 109 2.89 -6.85 -2.13
C HIS A 109 2.36 -8.25 -1.81
N ASN A 110 1.25 -8.37 -1.08
CA ASN A 110 0.70 -9.68 -0.80
C ASN A 110 0.04 -10.30 -2.04
N THR A 111 0.10 -11.62 -2.15
CA THR A 111 -0.44 -12.34 -3.31
C THR A 111 -1.94 -12.15 -3.51
N ASP A 112 -2.73 -12.07 -2.43
CA ASP A 112 -4.18 -11.87 -2.55
C ASP A 112 -4.51 -10.51 -3.17
N GLY A 113 -3.75 -9.47 -2.82
CA GLY A 113 -3.89 -8.11 -3.31
C GLY A 113 -3.45 -8.01 -4.76
N LEU A 114 -2.26 -8.51 -5.08
CA LEU A 114 -1.72 -8.54 -6.45
C LEU A 114 -2.66 -9.26 -7.43
N TYR A 115 -3.20 -10.42 -7.04
CA TYR A 115 -4.17 -11.16 -7.88
C TYR A 115 -5.61 -10.58 -7.85
N SER A 116 -5.89 -9.63 -6.97
CA SER A 116 -7.21 -8.96 -6.90
C SER A 116 -7.23 -7.61 -7.61
N ALA A 117 -6.07 -6.99 -7.82
CA ALA A 117 -5.94 -5.74 -8.54
C ALA A 117 -6.31 -5.90 -10.02
N LYS A 118 -6.99 -4.90 -10.58
CA LYS A 118 -7.41 -4.89 -11.98
C LYS A 118 -7.09 -3.58 -12.69
N ARG A 119 -7.07 -2.47 -11.94
CA ARG A 119 -6.98 -1.11 -12.49
C ARG A 119 -5.95 -0.24 -11.78
N THR A 120 -5.52 -0.60 -10.58
CA THR A 120 -4.47 0.13 -9.85
C THR A 120 -3.21 0.22 -10.69
N ALA A 121 -2.77 1.45 -11.00
CA ALA A 121 -1.68 1.68 -11.94
C ALA A 121 -0.30 1.71 -11.28
N PHE A 122 -0.18 2.28 -10.07
CA PHE A 122 1.10 2.45 -9.39
C PHE A 122 1.17 1.61 -8.11
N ILE A 123 2.32 0.98 -7.89
CA ILE A 123 2.59 0.20 -6.68
C ILE A 123 3.98 0.54 -6.14
N ARG A 124 4.08 0.92 -4.86
CA ARG A 124 5.37 1.10 -4.20
C ARG A 124 6.11 -0.22 -4.20
N ALA A 125 7.32 -0.26 -4.75
CA ALA A 125 8.13 -1.46 -4.92
C ALA A 125 9.18 -1.66 -3.81
N SER A 126 9.15 -0.84 -2.76
CA SER A 126 10.12 -0.85 -1.66
C SER A 126 9.45 -0.73 -0.29
N ASP A 127 10.23 -0.97 0.75
CA ASP A 127 9.98 -0.36 2.06
C ASP A 127 10.24 1.16 1.99
N ASP A 128 9.93 1.88 3.07
CA ASP A 128 10.18 3.31 3.17
C ASP A 128 11.66 3.64 2.99
N PHE A 129 11.94 4.73 2.28
CA PHE A 129 13.28 5.24 2.11
C PHE A 129 13.72 6.06 3.34
N TRP A 130 14.87 5.67 3.92
CA TRP A 130 15.44 6.28 5.12
C TRP A 130 16.68 7.12 4.79
N PRO A 131 16.54 8.38 4.34
CA PRO A 131 17.65 9.19 3.80
C PRO A 131 18.74 9.54 4.82
N ARG A 132 18.53 9.31 6.12
CA ARG A 132 19.53 9.55 7.17
C ARG A 132 20.32 8.30 7.53
N ASP A 133 19.89 7.13 7.07
CA ASP A 133 20.56 5.87 7.30
C ASP A 133 21.38 5.47 6.07
N ALA A 134 22.70 5.60 6.18
CA ALA A 134 23.66 5.23 5.15
C ALA A 134 23.49 3.77 4.67
N ALA A 135 23.15 2.84 5.57
CA ALA A 135 23.00 1.43 5.24
C ALA A 135 21.75 1.16 4.37
N SER A 136 20.73 2.02 4.47
CA SER A 136 19.48 1.86 3.72
C SER A 136 19.62 2.13 2.22
N HIS A 137 20.59 2.93 1.77
CA HIS A 137 20.58 3.44 0.40
C HIS A 137 20.78 2.37 -0.67
N THR A 138 21.75 1.49 -0.48
CA THR A 138 22.07 0.43 -1.45
C THR A 138 21.04 -0.68 -1.38
N ILE A 139 20.59 -1.03 -0.18
CA ILE A 139 19.53 -2.04 0.04
C ILE A 139 18.23 -1.55 -0.60
N HIS A 140 17.84 -0.30 -0.41
CA HIS A 140 16.65 0.27 -1.02
C HIS A 140 16.68 0.15 -2.56
N ILE A 141 17.77 0.60 -3.20
CA ILE A 141 17.89 0.49 -4.67
C ILE A 141 17.90 -0.97 -5.13
N ALA A 142 18.59 -1.86 -4.42
CA ALA A 142 18.58 -3.28 -4.75
C ALA A 142 17.17 -3.88 -4.64
N SER A 143 16.49 -3.71 -3.50
CA SER A 143 15.15 -4.21 -3.25
C SER A 143 14.14 -3.71 -4.29
N VAL A 144 14.17 -2.41 -4.59
CA VAL A 144 13.22 -1.82 -5.53
C VAL A 144 13.49 -2.30 -6.96
N ALA A 145 14.75 -2.47 -7.36
CA ALA A 145 15.11 -3.00 -8.67
C ALA A 145 14.68 -4.46 -8.81
N TYR A 146 14.89 -5.30 -7.79
CA TYR A 146 14.44 -6.69 -7.80
C TYR A 146 12.92 -6.81 -7.87
N ASN A 147 12.19 -6.03 -7.08
CA ASN A 147 10.73 -6.05 -7.10
C ASN A 147 10.16 -5.51 -8.42
N THR A 148 10.81 -4.52 -9.03
CA THR A 148 10.43 -3.95 -10.34
C THR A 148 10.38 -5.03 -11.41
N VAL A 149 11.33 -5.99 -11.43
CA VAL A 149 11.35 -7.09 -12.44
C VAL A 149 10.04 -7.87 -12.49
N PHE A 150 9.36 -8.05 -11.35
CA PHE A 150 8.08 -8.74 -11.30
C PHE A 150 6.89 -7.79 -11.44
N LEU A 151 6.93 -6.65 -10.76
CA LEU A 151 5.79 -5.73 -10.67
C LEU A 151 5.52 -5.01 -12.00
N ASP A 152 6.57 -4.65 -12.75
CA ASP A 152 6.47 -3.87 -14.00
C ASP A 152 5.69 -4.58 -15.11
N GLU A 153 5.52 -5.91 -15.00
CA GLU A 153 4.70 -6.70 -15.93
C GLU A 153 3.20 -6.37 -15.82
N PHE A 154 2.74 -5.77 -14.72
CA PHE A 154 1.31 -5.50 -14.52
C PHE A 154 0.99 -4.19 -13.78
N MET A 155 1.96 -3.52 -13.14
CA MET A 155 1.81 -2.23 -12.47
C MET A 155 3.10 -1.41 -12.55
N GLN A 156 2.98 -0.08 -12.66
CA GLN A 156 4.12 0.83 -12.65
C GLN A 156 4.78 0.88 -11.26
N PRO A 157 6.05 0.49 -11.12
CA PRO A 157 6.74 0.52 -9.83
C PRO A 157 7.04 1.96 -9.37
N ASP A 158 6.60 2.29 -8.15
CA ASP A 158 6.97 3.49 -7.41
C ASP A 158 8.19 3.19 -6.54
N TRP A 159 9.27 3.97 -6.72
CA TRP A 159 10.54 3.80 -6.02
C TRP A 159 10.67 4.66 -4.76
N ASP A 160 9.55 5.17 -4.24
CA ASP A 160 9.50 6.10 -3.12
C ASP A 160 10.16 7.47 -3.40
N MET A 161 9.96 8.39 -2.45
CA MET A 161 10.37 9.78 -2.51
C MET A 161 11.87 9.92 -2.78
N PHE A 162 12.18 10.76 -3.76
CA PHE A 162 13.51 11.24 -4.02
C PHE A 162 13.81 12.45 -3.14
N HIS A 163 14.69 12.25 -2.15
CA HIS A 163 15.13 13.34 -1.29
C HIS A 163 16.21 14.16 -2.00
N ARG A 164 15.84 15.36 -2.45
CA ARG A 164 16.75 16.26 -3.18
C ARG A 164 17.48 17.18 -2.21
N GLN A 165 18.18 16.62 -1.22
CA GLN A 165 19.12 17.42 -0.45
C GLN A 165 20.38 17.58 -1.31
N SER A 166 20.69 18.81 -1.74
CA SER A 166 21.87 19.17 -2.57
C SER A 166 23.23 18.81 -1.94
N LEU A 167 23.24 18.17 -0.77
CA LEU A 167 24.41 17.75 -0.01
C LEU A 167 24.38 16.25 0.34
N HIS A 168 23.37 15.49 -0.09
CA HIS A 168 23.31 14.07 0.25
C HIS A 168 24.30 13.28 -0.62
N PRO A 169 25.30 12.57 -0.04
CA PRO A 169 26.33 11.87 -0.81
C PRO A 169 25.79 10.86 -1.84
N MET A 170 24.61 10.30 -1.56
CA MET A 170 23.95 9.30 -2.41
C MET A 170 22.91 9.88 -3.38
N ALA A 171 22.76 11.22 -3.48
CA ALA A 171 21.74 11.82 -4.35
C ALA A 171 21.96 11.48 -5.84
N GLU A 172 23.21 11.54 -6.30
CA GLU A 172 23.56 11.18 -7.68
C GLU A 172 23.30 9.69 -7.95
N TYR A 173 23.65 8.81 -7.01
CA TYR A 173 23.38 7.39 -7.10
C TYR A 173 21.89 7.09 -7.23
N HIS A 174 21.05 7.67 -6.36
CA HIS A 174 19.60 7.49 -6.41
C HIS A 174 18.98 8.13 -7.66
N GLY A 175 19.50 9.27 -8.10
CA GLY A 175 19.05 9.96 -9.32
C GLY A 175 19.35 9.14 -10.57
N ALA A 176 20.58 8.63 -10.70
CA ALA A 176 20.98 7.76 -11.80
C ALA A 176 20.17 6.46 -11.82
N ALA A 177 19.98 5.82 -10.67
CA ALA A 177 19.20 4.59 -10.58
C ALA A 177 17.73 4.78 -11.02
N ARG A 178 17.09 5.89 -10.64
CA ARG A 178 15.71 6.21 -11.06
C ARG A 178 15.62 6.60 -12.54
N ALA A 179 16.63 7.30 -13.06
CA ALA A 179 16.70 7.63 -14.47
C ALA A 179 16.79 6.37 -15.35
N VAL A 180 17.54 5.36 -14.91
CA VAL A 180 17.62 4.05 -15.58
C VAL A 180 16.34 3.23 -15.35
N GLY A 181 15.79 3.26 -14.13
CA GLY A 181 14.62 2.47 -13.74
C GLY A 181 13.27 2.99 -14.27
N GLY A 182 13.22 4.19 -14.86
CA GLY A 182 12.01 4.72 -15.50
C GLY A 182 10.85 5.00 -14.54
N CYS A 183 11.10 5.12 -13.25
CA CYS A 183 10.07 5.28 -12.23
C CYS A 183 9.67 6.75 -12.00
N ALA A 184 8.51 6.95 -11.37
CA ALA A 184 8.05 8.28 -10.98
C ALA A 184 8.98 8.92 -9.95
N ILE A 185 9.19 10.23 -10.05
CA ILE A 185 10.04 11.01 -9.15
C ILE A 185 9.15 11.91 -8.28
N TYR A 186 9.02 11.55 -7.01
CA TYR A 186 8.34 12.35 -6.00
C TYR A 186 9.38 13.10 -5.18
N VAL A 187 9.50 14.42 -5.37
CA VAL A 187 10.52 15.22 -4.69
C VAL A 187 10.05 15.65 -3.32
N ARG A 188 10.92 15.51 -2.32
CA ARG A 188 10.78 16.07 -0.97
C ARG A 188 12.00 16.88 -0.58
#